data_AF-A0A358DK72-F1
#
_entry.id   AF-A0A358DK72-F1
#
_cell.length_a   1.000
_cell.length_b   1.000
_cell.length_c   1.000
_cell.angle_alpha   90.00
_cell.angle_beta   90.00
_cell.angle_gamma   90.00
#
_symmetry.space_group_name_H-M   'P 1'
#
loop_
_entity.id
_entity.type
_entity.pdbx_description
1 polymer ?
#
loop_
_entity_poly.entity_id
_entity_poly.type
_entity_poly.pdbx_seq_one_letter_code
_entity_poly.pdbx_strand_id
1 'polypeptide(L)'
;VPAKKETINEGLIYFASRSSVKEQLKAYARWPVFLNTPTFFYKKELINSIGFCDEEFKIYEDMSMVFRIIGKGIKIHYMNKPTVRYRIHKNSLSRNDSVENLRKKEALKIFNKYRKQNLNIFNPIDLSIYYENWLRYKYKGFKGHKGVPLLLKFSLFYWYLKFNGVRSY
;
A
#
# COMPACT_ATOMS: atom_id res chain seq x y z
N VAL A 1 -9.47 -27.15 -4.44
CA VAL A 1 -9.12 -26.38 -5.67
C VAL A 1 -7.61 -26.38 -5.78
N PRO A 2 -7.02 -27.01 -6.81
CA PRO A 2 -5.57 -27.02 -6.96
C PRO A 2 -5.10 -25.57 -7.16
N ALA A 3 -4.11 -25.15 -6.38
CA ALA A 3 -3.52 -23.83 -6.46
C ALA A 3 -2.83 -23.68 -7.82
N LYS A 4 -3.58 -23.20 -8.82
CA LYS A 4 -3.05 -22.79 -10.13
C LYS A 4 -1.99 -21.72 -9.89
N LYS A 5 -0.78 -21.97 -10.42
CA LYS A 5 0.37 -21.06 -10.64
C LYS A 5 0.62 -20.07 -9.50
N GLU A 6 1.69 -20.25 -8.73
CA GLU A 6 2.13 -19.29 -7.71
C GLU A 6 2.16 -17.88 -8.28
N THR A 7 1.14 -17.08 -7.97
CA THR A 7 1.10 -15.67 -8.32
C THR A 7 2.09 -14.97 -7.41
N ILE A 8 3.24 -14.61 -7.98
CA ILE A 8 4.28 -13.86 -7.27
C ILE A 8 3.70 -12.48 -6.92
N ASN A 9 3.61 -12.17 -5.62
CA ASN A 9 3.24 -10.84 -5.16
C ASN A 9 4.48 -9.94 -5.20
N GLU A 10 4.74 -9.36 -6.37
CA GLU A 10 5.92 -8.51 -6.61
C GLU A 10 6.01 -7.32 -5.64
N GLY A 11 4.87 -6.73 -5.26
CA GLY A 11 4.84 -5.64 -4.29
C GLY A 11 5.29 -6.08 -2.91
N LEU A 12 4.78 -7.23 -2.43
CA LEU A 12 5.22 -7.81 -1.16
C LEU A 12 6.72 -8.10 -1.16
N ILE A 13 7.25 -8.69 -2.24
CA ILE A 13 8.68 -8.96 -2.38
C ILE A 13 9.48 -7.65 -2.37
N TYR A 14 9.06 -6.65 -3.15
CA TYR A 14 9.70 -5.35 -3.21
C TYR A 14 9.79 -4.67 -1.83
N PHE A 15 8.71 -4.75 -1.04
CA PHE A 15 8.66 -4.23 0.33
C PHE A 15 9.53 -5.06 1.30
N ALA A 16 9.39 -6.38 1.28
CA ALA A 16 10.09 -7.30 2.18
C ALA A 16 11.61 -7.31 1.94
N SER A 17 12.05 -7.08 0.70
CA SER A 17 13.47 -7.08 0.32
C SER A 17 14.24 -5.87 0.85
N ARG A 18 13.56 -4.84 1.39
CA ARG A 18 14.22 -3.65 1.93
C ARG A 18 15.08 -4.03 3.15
N SER A 19 16.31 -3.54 3.16
CA SER A 19 17.33 -3.95 4.14
C SER A 19 17.10 -3.32 5.52
N SER A 20 16.63 -2.07 5.53
CA SER A 20 16.42 -1.27 6.75
C SER A 20 14.96 -0.84 6.94
N VAL A 21 14.65 -0.42 8.17
CA VAL A 21 13.33 0.15 8.53
C VAL A 21 13.04 1.42 7.73
N LYS A 22 14.05 2.29 7.55
CA LYS A 22 13.95 3.52 6.77
C LYS A 22 13.60 3.23 5.31
N GLU A 23 14.23 2.22 4.72
CA GLU A 23 13.90 1.76 3.37
C GLU A 23 12.50 1.17 3.29
N GLN A 24 12.08 0.33 4.26
CA GLN A 24 10.71 -0.20 4.32
C GLN A 24 9.67 0.93 4.42
N LEU A 25 9.90 1.91 5.29
CA LEU A 25 9.01 3.05 5.46
C LEU A 25 8.87 3.85 4.17
N LYS A 26 10.00 4.16 3.52
CA LYS A 26 10.02 4.88 2.24
C LYS A 26 9.34 4.06 1.13
N ALA A 27 9.61 2.76 1.05
CA ALA A 27 8.97 1.87 0.08
C ALA A 27 7.45 1.82 0.28
N TYR A 28 6.98 1.67 1.51
CA TYR A 28 5.55 1.62 1.85
C TYR A 28 4.85 2.98 1.64
N ALA A 29 5.54 4.09 1.91
CA ALA A 29 5.02 5.43 1.63
C ALA A 29 4.83 5.67 0.11
N ARG A 30 5.78 5.20 -0.70
CA ARG A 30 5.71 5.27 -2.18
C ARG A 30 4.63 4.33 -2.72
N TRP A 31 4.64 3.07 -2.28
CA TRP A 31 3.68 2.04 -2.69
C TRP A 31 3.21 1.24 -1.47
N PRO A 32 2.04 1.58 -0.89
CA PRO A 32 1.49 0.84 0.25
C PRO A 32 0.93 -0.48 -0.26
N VAL A 33 1.77 -1.51 -0.26
CA VAL A 33 1.40 -2.84 -0.72
C VAL A 33 0.36 -3.46 0.21
N PHE A 34 -0.55 -4.25 -0.34
CA PHE A 34 -1.54 -4.94 0.48
C PHE A 34 -0.87 -6.04 1.32
N LEU A 35 -0.81 -5.82 2.63
CA LEU A 35 -0.30 -6.76 3.61
C LEU A 35 -1.49 -7.30 4.40
N ASN A 36 -1.89 -8.53 4.14
CA ASN A 36 -3.12 -9.09 4.71
C ASN A 36 -2.97 -9.32 6.23
N THR A 37 -3.60 -8.49 7.07
CA THR A 37 -3.44 -8.51 8.53
C THR A 37 -3.57 -9.89 9.21
N PRO A 38 -4.47 -10.81 8.80
CA PRO A 38 -4.53 -12.16 9.35
C PRO A 38 -3.21 -12.96 9.26
N THR A 39 -2.27 -12.57 8.39
CA THR A 39 -0.96 -13.23 8.27
C THR A 39 0.11 -12.66 9.20
N PHE A 40 -0.24 -11.69 10.05
CA PHE A 40 0.71 -11.02 10.94
C PHE A 40 0.88 -11.81 12.23
N PHE A 41 2.13 -11.99 12.66
CA PHE A 41 2.49 -12.53 13.96
C PHE A 41 3.27 -11.46 14.71
N TYR A 42 2.78 -11.06 15.88
CA TYR A 42 3.44 -10.07 16.72
C TYR A 42 3.14 -10.31 18.19
N LYS A 43 4.03 -9.80 19.04
CA LYS A 43 3.81 -9.76 20.48
C LYS A 43 2.74 -8.73 20.83
N LYS A 44 1.95 -8.97 21.87
CA LYS A 44 0.88 -8.05 22.32
C LYS A 44 1.42 -6.66 22.66
N GLU A 45 2.61 -6.61 23.25
CA GLU A 45 3.30 -5.39 23.66
C GLU A 45 3.57 -4.46 22.47
N LEU A 46 3.79 -5.00 21.26
CA LEU A 46 3.97 -4.20 20.05
C LEU A 46 2.73 -3.35 19.77
N ILE A 47 1.55 -3.98 19.77
CA ILE A 47 0.27 -3.32 19.46
C ILE A 47 -0.08 -2.29 20.51
N ASN A 48 0.11 -2.63 21.79
CA ASN A 48 -0.05 -1.67 22.88
C ASN A 48 0.87 -0.46 22.69
N SER A 49 2.12 -0.68 22.28
CA SER A 49 3.07 0.40 22.11
C SER A 49 2.66 1.38 21.01
N ILE A 50 2.07 0.92 19.90
CA ILE A 50 1.66 1.77 18.77
C ILE A 50 0.29 2.43 18.98
N GLY A 51 -0.36 2.19 20.13
CA GLY A 51 -1.69 2.73 20.44
C GLY A 51 -2.77 2.16 19.53
N PHE A 52 -2.68 0.86 19.21
CA PHE A 52 -3.65 0.13 18.37
C PHE A 52 -3.81 0.71 16.94
N CYS A 53 -4.82 0.23 16.21
CA CYS A 53 -5.19 0.76 14.90
C CYS A 53 -5.75 2.18 15.01
N ASP A 54 -5.63 2.95 13.93
CA ASP A 54 -6.25 4.27 13.86
C ASP A 54 -7.73 4.17 13.49
N GLU A 55 -8.61 4.34 14.48
CA GLU A 55 -10.07 4.23 14.32
C GLU A 55 -10.69 5.31 13.41
N GLU A 56 -9.92 6.31 12.98
CA GLU A 56 -10.37 7.25 11.92
C GLU A 56 -10.65 6.53 10.59
N PHE A 57 -9.99 5.40 10.34
CA PHE A 57 -10.06 4.65 9.08
C PHE A 57 -10.87 3.37 9.27
N LYS A 58 -11.94 3.21 8.48
CA LYS A 58 -12.79 2.02 8.53
C LYS A 58 -12.34 0.93 7.55
N ILE A 59 -11.66 1.32 6.47
CA ILE A 59 -11.22 0.41 5.40
C ILE A 59 -9.70 0.19 5.48
N TYR A 60 -8.94 1.23 5.82
CA TYR A 60 -7.48 1.22 5.80
C TYR A 60 -6.83 1.26 7.19
N GLU A 61 -7.52 0.72 8.20
CA GLU A 61 -6.99 0.58 9.56
C GLU A 61 -5.66 -0.21 9.58
N ASP A 62 -5.53 -1.22 8.72
CA ASP A 62 -4.35 -2.06 8.55
C ASP A 62 -3.14 -1.26 8.05
N MET A 63 -3.34 -0.41 7.04
CA MET A 63 -2.28 0.47 6.53
C MET A 63 -1.81 1.44 7.62
N SER A 64 -2.73 1.98 8.42
CA SER A 64 -2.38 2.87 9.53
C SER A 64 -1.50 2.16 10.57
N MET A 65 -1.85 0.91 10.91
CA MET A 65 -1.06 0.08 11.82
C MET A 65 0.34 -0.18 11.25
N VAL A 66 0.46 -0.51 9.96
CA VAL A 66 1.77 -0.71 9.31
C VAL A 66 2.63 0.54 9.38
N PHE A 67 2.09 1.73 9.09
CA PHE A 67 2.83 2.98 9.22
C PHE A 67 3.29 3.23 10.65
N ARG A 68 2.45 2.97 11.66
CA ARG A 68 2.81 3.15 13.08
C ARG A 68 3.90 2.17 13.53
N ILE A 69 3.84 0.90 13.10
CA ILE A 69 4.87 -0.11 13.41
C ILE A 69 6.22 0.31 12.83
N ILE A 70 6.28 0.58 11.52
CA ILE A 70 7.55 0.92 10.86
C ILE A 70 8.05 2.30 11.35
N GLY A 71 7.15 3.25 11.58
CA GLY A 71 7.45 4.57 12.13
C GLY A 71 8.07 4.53 13.53
N LYS A 72 7.82 3.48 14.31
CA LYS A 72 8.49 3.22 15.59
C LYS A 72 9.90 2.62 15.48
N GLY A 73 10.45 2.51 14.27
CA GLY A 73 11.76 1.89 14.09
C GLY A 73 11.71 0.36 14.04
N ILE A 74 10.54 -0.25 13.81
CA ILE A 74 10.36 -1.70 13.86
C ILE A 74 10.22 -2.25 12.45
N LYS A 75 11.14 -3.14 12.06
CA LYS A 75 11.14 -3.78 10.74
C LYS A 75 10.06 -4.85 10.68
N ILE A 76 9.33 -4.92 9.56
CA ILE A 76 8.41 -6.03 9.28
C ILE A 76 9.19 -7.11 8.52
N HIS A 77 9.21 -8.33 9.07
CA HIS A 77 9.88 -9.47 8.47
C HIS A 77 8.89 -10.34 7.71
N TYR A 78 9.30 -10.82 6.53
CA TYR A 78 8.49 -11.70 5.71
C TYR A 78 8.83 -13.16 5.97
N MET A 79 7.80 -13.97 6.22
CA MET A 79 7.91 -15.43 6.29
C MET A 79 7.31 -16.01 5.01
N ASN A 80 8.14 -16.61 4.16
CA ASN A 80 7.72 -17.22 2.91
C ASN A 80 7.06 -18.59 3.15
N LYS A 81 5.94 -18.59 3.88
CA LYS A 81 5.14 -19.77 4.17
C LYS A 81 3.65 -19.39 4.19
N PRO A 82 2.76 -20.17 3.56
CA PRO A 82 1.34 -19.95 3.72
C PRO A 82 0.92 -20.28 5.17
N THR A 83 0.41 -19.29 5.89
CA THR A 83 0.00 -19.41 7.30
C THR A 83 -1.50 -19.41 7.51
N VAL A 84 -2.25 -18.82 6.57
CA VAL A 84 -3.69 -18.61 6.68
C VAL A 84 -4.37 -18.85 5.33
N ARG A 85 -5.56 -19.46 5.36
CA ARG A 85 -6.48 -19.49 4.21
C ARG A 85 -7.56 -18.43 4.42
N TYR A 86 -7.56 -17.41 3.57
CA TYR A 86 -8.53 -16.32 3.66
C TYR A 86 -9.84 -16.68 2.94
N ARG A 87 -10.99 -16.39 3.57
CA ARG A 87 -12.31 -16.63 2.97
C ARG A 87 -12.66 -15.51 2.01
N ILE A 88 -12.91 -15.86 0.75
CA ILE A 88 -13.36 -14.92 -0.28
C ILE A 88 -14.81 -15.23 -0.63
N HIS A 89 -15.68 -14.22 -0.61
CA HIS A 89 -17.08 -14.36 -1.03
C HIS A 89 -17.56 -13.13 -1.80
N LYS A 90 -18.70 -13.25 -2.49
CA LYS A 90 -19.24 -12.17 -3.34
C LYS A 90 -19.54 -10.86 -2.59
N ASN A 91 -19.93 -10.98 -1.32
CA ASN A 91 -20.31 -9.84 -0.48
C ASN A 91 -19.13 -9.27 0.34
N SER A 92 -17.88 -9.64 0.03
CA SER A 92 -16.71 -9.11 0.76
C SER A 92 -16.56 -7.60 0.50
N LEU A 93 -16.26 -6.81 1.54
CA LEU A 93 -16.07 -5.36 1.43
C LEU A 93 -15.03 -4.94 0.37
N SER A 94 -14.00 -5.75 0.15
CA SER A 94 -12.97 -5.51 -0.87
C SER A 94 -13.50 -5.56 -2.31
N ARG A 95 -14.67 -6.18 -2.52
CA ARG A 95 -15.34 -6.33 -3.83
C ARG A 95 -16.66 -5.56 -3.91
N ASN A 96 -16.98 -4.79 -2.88
CA ASN A 96 -18.20 -4.00 -2.85
C ASN A 96 -17.91 -2.62 -3.47
N ASP A 97 -18.60 -2.32 -4.57
CA ASP A 97 -18.49 -1.03 -5.27
C ASP A 97 -19.24 0.09 -4.52
N SER A 98 -20.21 -0.24 -3.67
CA SER A 98 -20.97 0.78 -2.92
C SER A 98 -20.09 1.57 -1.93
N VAL A 99 -18.96 1.00 -1.52
CA VAL A 99 -17.98 1.65 -0.62
C VAL A 99 -16.82 2.29 -1.37
N GLU A 100 -16.81 2.31 -2.70
CA GLU A 100 -15.69 2.83 -3.50
C GLU A 100 -15.40 4.31 -3.24
N ASN A 101 -16.45 5.13 -3.04
CA ASN A 101 -16.27 6.55 -2.69
C ASN A 101 -15.62 6.72 -1.31
N LEU A 102 -16.03 5.91 -0.33
CA LEU A 102 -15.43 5.89 1.00
C LEU A 102 -13.96 5.45 0.91
N ARG A 103 -13.68 4.40 0.15
CA ARG A 103 -12.34 3.87 -0.12
C ARG A 103 -11.43 4.96 -0.69
N LYS A 104 -11.85 5.66 -1.74
CA LYS A 104 -11.09 6.79 -2.31
C LYS A 104 -10.83 7.91 -1.31
N LYS A 105 -11.84 8.27 -0.52
CA LYS A 105 -11.74 9.33 0.50
C LYS A 105 -10.73 8.94 1.58
N GLU A 106 -10.82 7.72 2.13
CA GLU A 106 -9.89 7.24 3.14
C GLU A 106 -8.48 7.05 2.58
N ALA A 107 -8.31 6.57 1.35
CA ALA A 107 -6.99 6.44 0.74
C ALA A 107 -6.27 7.79 0.58
N LEU A 108 -7.02 8.85 0.24
CA LEU A 108 -6.48 10.22 0.22
C LEU A 108 -6.13 10.72 1.63
N LYS A 109 -6.96 10.41 2.64
CA LYS A 109 -6.65 10.72 4.04
C LYS A 109 -5.40 10.00 4.53
N ILE A 110 -5.24 8.70 4.25
CA ILE A 110 -4.01 7.92 4.54
C ILE A 110 -2.81 8.58 3.87
N PHE A 111 -2.96 9.02 2.62
CA PHE A 111 -1.87 9.73 1.94
C PHE A 111 -1.45 10.98 2.69
N ASN A 112 -2.40 11.83 3.08
CA ASN A 112 -2.12 13.08 3.78
C ASN A 112 -1.56 12.85 5.19
N LYS A 113 -2.13 11.89 5.95
CA LYS A 113 -1.80 11.64 7.36
C LYS A 113 -0.50 10.84 7.54
N TYR A 114 -0.23 9.85 6.68
CA TYR A 114 0.88 8.92 6.88
C TYR A 114 1.92 8.94 5.75
N ARG A 115 1.48 8.94 4.49
CA ARG A 115 2.43 8.79 3.37
C ARG A 115 3.23 10.06 3.13
N LYS A 116 2.56 11.21 3.06
CA LYS A 116 3.15 12.51 2.71
C LYS A 116 4.33 12.89 3.60
N GLN A 117 4.23 12.62 4.90
CA GLN A 117 5.28 12.88 5.89
C GLN A 117 6.59 12.12 5.59
N ASN A 118 6.48 11.03 4.85
CA ASN A 118 7.58 10.15 4.48
C ASN A 118 8.02 10.35 3.02
N LEU A 119 7.57 11.42 2.34
CA LEU A 119 7.89 11.73 0.95
C LEU A 119 8.50 13.15 0.84
N ASN A 120 9.54 13.31 0.04
CA ASN A 120 10.20 14.59 -0.18
C ASN A 120 9.86 15.13 -1.59
N ILE A 121 9.25 16.33 -1.67
CA ILE A 121 8.87 16.92 -2.96
C ILE A 121 10.07 17.24 -3.87
N PHE A 122 11.27 17.42 -3.30
CA PHE A 122 12.51 17.64 -4.06
C PHE A 122 13.14 16.34 -4.58
N ASN A 123 12.67 15.17 -4.12
CA ASN A 123 13.09 13.90 -4.69
C ASN A 123 12.19 13.56 -5.88
N PRO A 124 12.71 13.42 -7.12
CA PRO A 124 11.87 13.21 -8.31
C PRO A 124 10.98 11.95 -8.26
N ILE A 125 11.46 10.88 -7.61
CA ILE A 125 10.67 9.66 -7.42
C ILE A 125 9.50 9.95 -6.48
N ASP A 126 9.76 10.58 -5.33
CA ASP A 126 8.71 10.95 -4.37
C ASP A 126 7.72 11.95 -4.98
N LEU A 127 8.19 12.94 -5.75
CA LEU A 127 7.35 13.89 -6.49
C LEU A 127 6.38 13.16 -7.43
N SER A 128 6.85 12.14 -8.15
CA SER A 128 5.98 11.34 -9.01
C SER A 128 4.90 10.58 -8.23
N ILE A 129 5.09 10.26 -6.94
CA ILE A 129 4.02 9.69 -6.10
C ILE A 129 2.91 10.71 -5.86
N TYR A 130 3.23 12.00 -5.68
CA TYR A 130 2.20 13.04 -5.57
C TYR A 130 1.39 13.16 -6.86
N TYR A 131 2.05 13.08 -8.01
CA TYR A 131 1.41 13.02 -9.32
C TYR A 131 0.48 11.81 -9.44
N GLU A 132 0.95 10.60 -9.10
CA GLU A 132 0.12 9.39 -9.12
C GLU A 132 -1.07 9.49 -8.17
N ASN A 133 -0.89 10.07 -6.98
CA ASN A 133 -1.97 10.28 -6.02
C ASN A 133 -3.03 11.24 -6.57
N TRP A 134 -2.59 12.35 -7.19
CA TRP A 134 -3.47 13.30 -7.86
C TRP A 134 -4.23 12.62 -9.01
N LEU A 135 -3.55 11.84 -9.86
CA LEU A 135 -4.19 11.08 -10.94
C LEU A 135 -5.28 10.14 -10.43
N ARG A 136 -5.03 9.43 -9.33
CA ARG A 136 -5.97 8.44 -8.78
C ARG A 136 -7.19 9.08 -8.14
N TYR A 137 -6.99 10.14 -7.35
CA TYR A 137 -8.05 10.66 -6.45
C TYR A 137 -8.62 12.02 -6.84
N LYS A 138 -7.90 12.85 -7.59
CA LYS A 138 -8.33 14.22 -7.94
C LYS A 138 -8.62 14.41 -9.42
N TYR A 139 -7.86 13.74 -10.29
CA TYR A 139 -8.04 13.88 -11.73
C TYR A 139 -9.38 13.27 -12.19
N LYS A 140 -10.16 14.09 -12.90
CA LYS A 140 -11.49 13.73 -13.40
C LYS A 140 -11.48 13.18 -14.83
N GLY A 141 -10.37 13.29 -15.55
CA GLY A 141 -10.30 12.90 -16.96
C GLY A 141 -10.89 13.94 -17.92
N PHE A 142 -10.90 13.60 -19.20
CA PHE A 142 -11.61 14.34 -20.24
C PHE A 142 -12.92 13.60 -20.56
N LYS A 143 -14.07 14.28 -20.42
CA LYS A 143 -15.40 13.66 -20.55
C LYS A 143 -15.58 12.38 -19.70
N GLY A 144 -14.95 12.32 -18.52
CA GLY A 144 -14.99 11.16 -17.63
C GLY A 144 -13.98 10.04 -17.96
N HIS A 145 -13.32 10.10 -19.12
CA HIS A 145 -12.25 9.17 -19.48
C HIS A 145 -10.93 9.62 -18.84
N LYS A 146 -10.43 8.85 -17.88
CA LYS A 146 -9.25 9.21 -17.10
C LYS A 146 -7.91 8.79 -17.72
N GLY A 147 -7.88 7.81 -18.63
CA GLY A 147 -6.62 7.36 -19.25
C GLY A 147 -5.50 6.98 -18.27
N VAL A 148 -5.83 6.61 -17.02
CA VAL A 148 -4.86 6.43 -15.92
C VAL A 148 -3.70 5.51 -16.30
N PRO A 149 -3.90 4.35 -16.96
CA PRO A 149 -2.78 3.47 -17.33
C PRO A 149 -1.75 4.12 -18.26
N LEU A 150 -2.19 4.99 -19.16
CA LEU A 150 -1.28 5.75 -20.03
C LEU A 150 -0.57 6.85 -19.24
N LEU A 151 -1.33 7.61 -18.45
CA LEU A 151 -0.78 8.73 -17.67
C LEU A 151 0.21 8.28 -16.60
N LEU A 152 0.03 7.10 -16.02
CA LEU A 152 0.98 6.52 -15.07
C LEU A 152 2.38 6.31 -15.66
N LYS A 153 2.52 6.17 -16.98
CA LYS A 153 3.83 6.07 -17.65
C LYS A 153 4.63 7.38 -17.60
N PHE A 154 4.03 8.50 -17.21
CA PHE A 154 4.75 9.75 -16.93
C PHE A 154 5.28 9.82 -15.49
N SER A 155 4.95 8.84 -14.63
CA SER A 155 5.53 8.73 -13.30
C SER A 155 6.94 8.17 -13.37
N LEU A 156 7.91 8.87 -12.77
CA LEU A 156 9.27 8.33 -12.60
C LEU A 156 9.25 7.07 -11.73
N PHE A 157 8.39 7.01 -10.70
CA PHE A 157 8.28 5.85 -9.84
C PHE A 157 7.74 4.61 -10.58
N TYR A 158 6.84 4.79 -11.55
CA TYR A 158 6.39 3.70 -12.42
C TYR A 158 7.58 3.01 -13.09
N TRP A 159 8.45 3.78 -13.74
CA TRP A 159 9.64 3.24 -14.39
C TRP A 159 10.67 2.71 -13.41
N TYR A 160 10.86 3.39 -12.28
CA TYR A 160 11.70 2.91 -11.19
C TYR A 160 11.32 1.49 -10.77
N LEU A 161 10.03 1.19 -10.61
CA LEU A 161 9.56 -0.15 -10.28
C LEU A 161 9.78 -1.16 -11.42
N LYS A 162 9.53 -0.78 -12.69
CA LYS A 162 9.84 -1.65 -13.85
C LYS A 162 11.33 -2.01 -13.90
N PHE A 163 12.22 -1.06 -13.69
CA PHE A 163 13.68 -1.29 -13.64
C PHE A 163 14.09 -2.18 -12.45
N ASN A 164 13.34 -2.14 -11.36
CA ASN A 164 13.55 -2.99 -10.18
C ASN A 164 12.79 -4.34 -10.27
N GLY A 165 12.39 -4.76 -11.47
CA GLY A 165 11.83 -6.10 -11.72
C GLY A 165 10.34 -6.26 -11.41
N VAL A 166 9.62 -5.20 -11.03
CA VAL A 166 8.18 -5.24 -10.81
C VAL A 166 7.47 -5.08 -12.15
N ARG A 167 6.84 -6.14 -12.66
CA ARG A 167 6.16 -6.17 -13.96
C ARG A 167 4.71 -5.71 -13.88
N SER A 168 4.02 -5.96 -12.77
CA SER A 168 2.57 -5.73 -12.64
C SER A 168 2.19 -4.39 -12.01
N TYR A 169 3.15 -3.46 -11.84
CA TYR A 169 2.86 -2.09 -11.38
C TYR A 169 1.98 -1.31 -12.35
#